data_AF-A0A2P6QPG2-F1
#
_entry.id   AF-A0A2P6QPG2-F1
#
_cell.length_a   1.000
_cell.length_b   1.000
_cell.length_c   1.000
_cell.angle_alpha   90.00
_cell.angle_beta   90.00
_cell.angle_gamma   90.00
#
_symmetry.space_group_name_H-M   'P 1'
#
loop_
_entity.id
_entity.type
_entity.pdbx_description
1 polymer ?
#
loop_
_entity_poly.entity_id
_entity_poly.type
_entity_poly.pdbx_seq_one_letter_code
_entity_poly.pdbx_strand_id
1 'polypeptide(L)'
;MRHKKVLLILDDVSDSSQLKNLVPSPDCFGPGSRILITTRDKRCLTAHQVNEVYEVKILDEDQALELFSLNAFKSNGPPHAYLELARRAVRYAQGLPLALIVLGSHLFNRSTEEWKATIGSCKGGPQAAIQKVLKLSYDALEKDLQELFLDIACFFKGKHAANVKPILEACHDHKTMVIGIAQLQEKALIRINRDNYIWMHDLIEEMGKDIVYQESPDEPGERSRVWSEEDVNDVLTNNTGTNKVKGIQVSWRSSTISLNAKSFSEMKKLRYISMRRISFSGDIDYLSDQLRWLDWQECPLQSFPSDFNANRLVNLDISWSCGITRLWEGRKVQ
;
A
#
# COMPACT_ATOMS: atom_id res chain seq x y z
N MET A 1 0.76 40.10 20.09
CA MET A 1 2.24 40.19 20.08
C MET A 1 2.74 41.06 18.91
N ARG A 2 1.95 42.05 18.45
CA ARG A 2 2.14 42.74 17.16
C ARG A 2 3.41 43.59 17.02
N HIS A 3 4.13 43.81 18.12
CA HIS A 3 5.40 44.55 18.13
C HIS A 3 6.60 43.70 18.55
N LYS A 4 6.39 42.40 18.81
CA LYS A 4 7.47 41.48 19.20
C LYS A 4 7.83 40.61 18.02
N LYS A 5 9.13 40.52 17.73
CA LYS A 5 9.69 39.52 16.82
C LYS A 5 9.65 38.15 17.50
N VAL A 6 8.99 37.18 16.87
CA VAL A 6 8.76 35.85 17.43
C VAL A 6 9.26 34.77 16.46
N LEU A 7 9.84 33.71 17.02
CA LEU A 7 10.00 32.42 16.35
C LEU A 7 8.99 31.45 16.97
N LEU A 8 8.01 30.98 16.20
CA LEU A 8 7.01 30.02 16.65
C LEU A 8 7.18 28.71 15.89
N ILE A 9 7.18 27.58 16.61
CA ILE A 9 7.24 26.25 16.02
C ILE A 9 5.96 25.51 16.39
N LEU A 10 5.20 25.11 15.38
CA LEU A 10 3.98 24.33 15.51
C LEU A 10 4.25 22.93 14.97
N ASP A 11 4.38 21.96 15.87
CA ASP A 11 4.75 20.59 15.54
C ASP A 11 3.52 19.67 15.40
N ASP A 12 3.56 18.75 14.43
CA ASP A 12 2.54 17.74 14.11
C ASP A 12 1.11 18.29 14.00
N VAL A 13 0.93 19.37 13.25
CA VAL A 13 -0.40 19.94 12.96
C VAL A 13 -1.20 18.95 12.12
N SER A 14 -2.38 18.55 12.60
CA SER A 14 -3.25 17.57 11.95
C SER A 14 -4.59 18.15 11.49
N ASP A 15 -4.94 19.36 11.94
CA ASP A 15 -6.14 20.07 11.51
C ASP A 15 -5.86 21.58 11.30
N SER A 16 -6.34 22.10 10.17
CA SER A 16 -6.38 23.54 9.86
C SER A 16 -6.99 24.41 10.96
N SER A 17 -7.91 23.88 11.78
CA SER A 17 -8.51 24.58 12.91
C SER A 17 -7.48 24.94 13.98
N GLN A 18 -6.45 24.10 14.19
CA GLN A 18 -5.35 24.38 15.11
C GLN A 18 -4.58 25.62 14.66
N LEU A 19 -4.29 25.74 13.36
CA LEU A 19 -3.62 26.91 12.79
C LEU A 19 -4.47 28.17 12.91
N LYS A 20 -5.78 28.08 12.60
CA LYS A 20 -6.70 29.21 12.74
C LYS A 20 -6.80 29.73 14.18
N ASN A 21 -6.74 28.83 15.17
CA ASN A 21 -6.83 29.20 16.57
C ASN A 21 -5.52 29.77 17.12
N LEU A 22 -4.37 29.20 16.73
CA LEU A 22 -3.05 29.60 17.25
C LEU A 22 -2.47 30.81 16.50
N VAL A 23 -2.69 30.88 15.19
CA VAL A 23 -2.19 31.94 14.29
C VAL A 23 -3.34 32.38 13.39
N PRO A 24 -4.32 33.16 13.88
CA PRO A 24 -5.47 33.57 13.06
C PRO A 24 -5.11 34.41 11.84
N SER A 25 -3.99 35.14 11.91
CA SER A 25 -3.49 36.01 10.84
C SER A 25 -1.95 36.14 10.88
N PRO A 26 -1.29 36.36 9.74
CA PRO A 26 0.13 36.72 9.67
C PRO A 26 0.48 37.96 10.52
N ASP A 27 -0.47 38.87 10.72
CA ASP A 27 -0.28 40.15 11.44
C ASP A 27 -0.32 40.00 12.98
N CYS A 28 -0.37 38.77 13.48
CA CYS A 28 -0.37 38.49 14.92
C CYS A 28 0.96 38.90 15.60
N PHE A 29 2.05 38.97 14.84
CA PHE A 29 3.42 39.16 15.32
C PHE A 29 4.12 40.36 14.67
N GLY A 30 5.18 40.85 15.30
CA GLY A 30 5.95 41.99 14.78
C GLY A 30 6.82 41.63 13.56
N PRO A 31 7.34 42.64 12.85
CA PRO A 31 8.19 42.43 11.68
C PRO A 31 9.40 41.52 11.94
N GLY A 32 9.73 40.67 10.96
CA GLY A 32 10.83 39.71 11.04
C GLY A 32 10.52 38.43 11.83
N SER A 33 9.27 38.24 12.25
CA SER A 33 8.82 36.98 12.87
C SER A 33 8.82 35.83 11.88
N ARG A 34 9.00 34.61 12.38
CA ARG A 34 8.98 33.37 11.59
C ARG A 34 8.13 32.32 12.30
N ILE A 35 7.31 31.62 11.52
CA ILE A 35 6.48 30.52 12.00
C ILE A 35 6.89 29.29 11.20
N LEU A 36 7.32 28.24 11.89
CA LEU A 36 7.64 26.95 11.31
C LEU A 36 6.51 25.98 11.66
N ILE A 37 5.93 25.35 10.65
CA ILE A 37 4.83 24.39 10.81
C ILE A 37 5.32 23.06 10.26
N THR A 38 5.22 21.99 11.05
CA THR A 38 5.38 20.63 10.57
C THR A 38 4.01 19.97 10.49
N THR A 39 3.76 19.24 9.42
CA THR A 39 2.50 18.51 9.22
C THR A 39 2.72 17.37 8.23
N ARG A 40 1.91 16.33 8.39
CA ARG A 40 1.78 15.24 7.41
C ARG A 40 0.69 15.51 6.38
N ASP A 41 -0.12 16.57 6.57
CA ASP A 41 -1.26 16.91 5.72
C ASP A 41 -1.04 18.25 5.00
N LYS A 42 -0.71 18.17 3.71
CA LYS A 42 -0.47 19.35 2.87
C LYS A 42 -1.69 20.28 2.81
N ARG A 43 -2.93 19.79 3.01
CA ARG A 43 -4.11 20.66 3.02
C ARG A 43 -4.06 21.68 4.14
N CYS A 44 -3.53 21.33 5.32
CA CYS A 44 -3.40 22.24 6.44
C CYS A 44 -2.59 23.49 6.04
N LEU A 45 -1.53 23.31 5.26
CA LEU A 45 -0.68 24.40 4.77
C LEU A 45 -1.39 25.25 3.71
N THR A 46 -2.02 24.60 2.72
CA THR A 46 -2.72 25.32 1.64
C THR A 46 -3.93 26.10 2.13
N ALA A 47 -4.71 25.53 3.05
CA ALA A 47 -5.88 26.18 3.64
C ALA A 47 -5.49 27.40 4.50
N HIS A 48 -4.28 27.37 5.07
CA HIS A 48 -3.72 28.47 5.84
C HIS A 48 -2.89 29.47 5.01
N GLN A 49 -2.79 29.25 3.69
CA GLN A 49 -2.08 30.14 2.74
C GLN A 49 -0.65 30.47 3.18
N VAL A 50 0.09 29.45 3.62
CA VAL A 50 1.49 29.63 4.04
C VAL A 50 2.36 30.16 2.90
N ASN A 51 3.40 30.93 3.23
CA ASN A 51 4.26 31.57 2.24
C ASN A 51 5.13 30.57 1.47
N GLU A 52 5.67 29.58 2.17
CA GLU A 52 6.64 28.62 1.63
C GLU A 52 6.34 27.21 2.16
N VAL A 53 6.47 26.21 1.30
CA VAL A 53 6.27 24.79 1.66
C VAL A 53 7.53 24.00 1.29
N TYR A 54 8.14 23.37 2.27
CA TYR A 54 9.27 22.47 2.07
C TYR A 54 8.82 21.02 2.26
N GLU A 55 8.84 20.23 1.17
CA GLU A 55 8.61 18.79 1.22
C GLU A 55 9.89 18.08 1.68
N VAL A 56 9.84 17.49 2.87
CA VAL A 56 10.98 16.74 3.44
C VAL A 56 11.24 15.51 2.57
N LYS A 57 12.48 15.40 2.07
CA LYS A 57 12.91 14.28 1.23
C LYS A 57 13.37 13.10 2.10
N ILE A 58 13.27 11.89 1.53
CA ILE A 58 13.97 10.72 2.07
C ILE A 58 15.49 10.95 2.05
N LEU A 59 16.20 10.28 2.94
CA LEU A 59 17.67 10.33 2.97
C LEU A 59 18.24 9.60 1.76
N ASP A 60 19.33 10.14 1.20
CA ASP A 60 20.13 9.40 0.23
C ASP A 60 20.88 8.23 0.91
N GLU A 61 21.51 7.38 0.11
CA GLU A 61 22.14 6.15 0.62
C GLU A 61 23.25 6.44 1.64
N ASP A 62 24.05 7.49 1.44
CA ASP A 62 25.15 7.84 2.33
C ASP A 62 24.62 8.41 3.65
N GLN A 63 23.65 9.34 3.58
CA GLN A 63 22.96 9.89 4.75
C GLN A 63 22.22 8.82 5.54
N ALA A 64 21.57 7.88 4.84
CA ALA A 64 20.85 6.77 5.46
C ALA A 64 21.81 5.80 6.16
N LEU A 65 22.95 5.50 5.54
CA LEU A 65 23.99 4.66 6.14
C LEU A 65 24.61 5.32 7.37
N GLU A 66 24.87 6.63 7.33
CA GLU A 66 25.37 7.38 8.47
C GLU A 66 24.36 7.36 9.63
N LEU A 67 23.09 7.73 9.37
CA LEU A 67 22.05 7.73 10.41
C LEU A 67 21.85 6.35 11.02
N PHE A 68 21.80 5.31 10.20
CA PHE A 68 21.69 3.94 10.68
C PHE A 68 22.89 3.57 11.56
N SER A 69 24.11 3.93 11.12
CA SER A 69 25.34 3.60 11.85
C SER A 69 25.44 4.33 13.19
N LEU A 70 24.99 5.57 13.26
CA LEU A 70 24.91 6.32 14.52
C LEU A 70 24.02 5.60 15.54
N ASN A 71 22.95 4.93 15.09
CA ASN A 71 22.06 4.20 15.97
C ASN A 71 22.59 2.80 16.32
N ALA A 72 23.13 2.08 15.33
CA ALA A 72 23.59 0.69 15.45
C ALA A 72 25.00 0.50 16.05
N PHE A 73 25.88 1.49 15.87
CA PHE A 73 27.30 1.40 16.26
C PHE A 73 27.80 2.60 17.08
N LYS A 74 27.01 3.67 17.19
CA LYS A 74 27.43 4.96 17.79
C LYS A 74 28.62 5.59 17.06
N SER A 75 28.71 5.35 15.76
CA SER A 75 29.74 5.87 14.85
C SER A 75 29.12 6.30 13.52
N ASN A 76 29.81 7.15 12.75
CA ASN A 76 29.31 7.66 11.46
C ASN A 76 29.31 6.61 10.35
N GLY A 77 29.86 5.42 10.59
CA GLY A 77 29.88 4.33 9.63
C GLY A 77 29.99 2.97 10.31
N PRO A 78 29.59 1.90 9.61
CA PRO A 78 29.63 0.56 10.15
C PRO A 78 31.07 -0.01 10.13
N PRO A 79 31.43 -0.91 11.06
CA PRO A 79 32.64 -1.71 10.92
C PRO A 79 32.62 -2.52 9.62
N HIS A 80 33.79 -2.81 9.04
CA HIS A 80 33.89 -3.51 7.75
C HIS A 80 33.12 -4.84 7.73
N ALA A 81 33.17 -5.61 8.82
CA ALA A 81 32.46 -6.89 8.96
C ALA A 81 30.92 -6.77 8.91
N TYR A 82 30.37 -5.57 9.19
CA TYR A 82 28.93 -5.30 9.21
C TYR A 82 28.45 -4.51 7.99
N LEU A 83 29.35 -4.01 7.15
CA LEU A 83 29.00 -3.07 6.06
C LEU A 83 27.89 -3.59 5.14
N GLU A 84 27.99 -4.85 4.69
CA GLU A 84 26.97 -5.45 3.82
C GLU A 84 25.62 -5.65 4.52
N LEU A 85 25.63 -5.98 5.82
CA LEU A 85 24.40 -6.11 6.61
C LEU A 85 23.76 -4.75 6.87
N ALA A 86 24.57 -3.72 7.16
CA ALA A 86 24.12 -2.33 7.29
C ALA A 86 23.48 -1.84 5.98
N ARG A 87 24.11 -2.10 4.83
CA ARG A 87 23.53 -1.79 3.51
C ARG A 87 22.21 -2.51 3.26
N ARG A 88 22.06 -3.77 3.71
CA ARG A 88 20.76 -4.48 3.62
C ARG A 88 19.69 -3.81 4.48
N ALA A 89 20.00 -3.42 5.72
CA ALA A 89 19.06 -2.70 6.58
C ALA A 89 18.67 -1.32 6.01
N VAL A 90 19.65 -0.58 5.50
CA VAL A 90 19.44 0.73 4.84
C VAL A 90 18.55 0.59 3.60
N ARG A 91 18.80 -0.43 2.76
CA ARG A 91 17.98 -0.72 1.58
C ARG A 91 16.53 -1.06 1.95
N TYR A 92 16.32 -1.81 3.02
CA TYR A 92 14.97 -2.11 3.52
C TYR A 92 14.25 -0.82 4.01
N ALA A 93 14.97 0.06 4.71
CA ALA A 93 14.39 1.31 5.19
C ALA A 93 14.14 2.37 4.10
N GLN A 94 14.75 2.23 2.92
CA GLN A 94 14.60 3.12 1.75
C GLN A 94 14.75 4.62 2.08
N GLY A 95 15.70 4.94 2.97
CA GLY A 95 15.97 6.32 3.37
C GLY A 95 14.95 6.93 4.34
N LEU A 96 13.98 6.16 4.86
CA LEU A 96 13.05 6.61 5.88
C LEU A 96 13.74 6.70 7.25
N PRO A 97 13.94 7.90 7.83
CA PRO A 97 14.71 8.08 9.06
C PRO A 97 14.18 7.26 10.24
N LEU A 98 12.85 7.20 10.39
CA LEU A 98 12.20 6.42 11.44
C LEU A 98 12.61 4.94 11.39
N ALA A 99 12.56 4.32 10.21
CA ALA A 99 12.90 2.92 10.04
C ALA A 99 14.39 2.68 10.31
N LEU A 100 15.27 3.57 9.84
CA LEU A 100 16.71 3.50 10.10
C LEU A 100 17.03 3.56 11.60
N ILE A 101 16.38 4.46 12.34
CA ILE A 101 16.58 4.60 13.79
C ILE A 101 16.09 3.36 14.55
N VAL A 102 14.89 2.86 14.22
CA VAL A 102 14.32 1.67 14.88
C VAL A 102 15.17 0.43 14.62
N LEU A 103 15.58 0.20 13.37
CA LEU A 103 16.44 -0.93 13.01
C LEU A 103 17.81 -0.81 13.67
N GLY A 104 18.46 0.35 13.58
CA GLY A 104 19.78 0.55 14.17
C GLY A 104 19.76 0.35 15.68
N SER A 105 18.75 0.89 16.37
CA SER A 105 18.61 0.73 17.82
C SER A 105 18.35 -0.72 18.23
N HIS A 106 17.57 -1.47 17.45
CA HIS A 106 17.30 -2.88 17.73
C HIS A 106 18.53 -3.78 17.52
N LEU A 107 19.35 -3.43 16.53
CA LEU A 107 20.55 -4.17 16.13
C LEU A 107 21.81 -3.75 16.91
N PHE A 108 21.71 -2.73 17.77
CA PHE A 108 22.80 -2.26 18.60
C PHE A 108 23.33 -3.37 19.52
N ASN A 109 24.66 -3.54 19.52
CA ASN A 109 25.38 -4.53 20.34
C ASN A 109 24.94 -6.00 20.10
N ARG A 110 24.53 -6.32 18.88
CA ARG A 110 24.16 -7.67 18.42
C ARG A 110 25.24 -8.27 17.50
N SER A 111 25.36 -9.59 17.47
CA SER A 111 26.32 -10.29 16.60
C SER A 111 25.89 -10.28 15.13
N THR A 112 26.83 -10.60 14.23
CA THR A 112 26.53 -10.75 12.80
C THR A 112 25.47 -11.81 12.51
N GLU A 113 25.40 -12.86 13.32
CA GLU A 113 24.42 -13.95 13.20
C GLU A 113 23.03 -13.45 13.59
N GLU A 114 22.92 -12.71 14.69
CA GLU A 114 21.67 -12.08 15.13
C GLU A 114 21.17 -11.07 14.07
N TRP A 115 22.07 -10.26 13.49
CA TRP A 115 21.71 -9.36 12.38
C TRP A 115 21.18 -10.10 11.17
N LYS A 116 21.83 -11.20 10.77
CA LYS A 116 21.37 -12.03 9.65
C LYS A 116 19.98 -12.61 9.93
N ALA A 117 19.71 -13.03 11.16
CA ALA A 117 18.40 -13.55 11.55
C ALA A 117 17.31 -12.46 11.48
N THR A 118 17.57 -11.28 12.04
CA THR A 118 16.61 -10.16 12.06
C THR A 118 16.36 -9.60 10.66
N ILE A 119 17.40 -9.32 9.88
CA ILE A 119 17.30 -8.74 8.53
C ILE A 119 16.84 -9.79 7.50
N GLY A 120 17.14 -11.07 7.73
CA GLY A 120 16.76 -12.16 6.83
C GLY A 120 15.29 -12.56 6.96
N SER A 121 14.72 -12.47 8.17
CA SER A 121 13.31 -12.78 8.41
C SER A 121 12.38 -11.67 7.88
N CYS A 122 12.82 -10.40 7.91
CA CYS A 122 12.00 -9.19 7.71
C CYS A 122 10.70 -9.11 8.56
N LYS A 123 10.34 -10.18 9.27
CA LYS A 123 9.20 -10.33 10.18
C LYS A 123 9.72 -10.40 11.62
N GLY A 124 9.18 -9.54 12.49
CA GLY A 124 9.55 -9.50 13.92
C GLY A 124 9.33 -8.15 14.62
N GLY A 125 9.92 -7.99 15.81
CA GLY A 125 9.71 -6.82 16.68
C GLY A 125 10.00 -5.43 16.08
N PRO A 126 11.09 -5.23 15.30
CA PRO A 126 11.38 -3.94 14.66
C PRO A 126 10.32 -3.53 13.63
N GLN A 127 9.83 -4.50 12.86
CA GLN A 127 8.79 -4.26 11.87
C GLN A 127 7.50 -3.81 12.57
N ALA A 128 7.09 -4.49 13.64
CA ALA A 128 5.93 -4.10 14.43
C ALA A 128 6.04 -2.68 15.00
N ALA A 129 7.23 -2.27 15.46
CA ALA A 129 7.46 -0.90 15.96
C ALA A 129 7.35 0.16 14.85
N ILE A 130 7.91 -0.12 13.66
CA ILE A 130 7.79 0.76 12.48
C ILE A 130 6.33 0.86 12.04
N GLN A 131 5.67 -0.29 11.87
CA GLN A 131 4.28 -0.38 11.44
C GLN A 131 3.35 0.35 12.40
N LYS A 132 3.55 0.23 13.72
CA LYS A 132 2.76 0.95 14.73
C LYS A 132 2.76 2.45 14.52
N VAL A 133 3.92 3.04 14.19
CA VAL A 133 4.03 4.49 13.97
C VAL A 133 3.41 4.88 12.62
N LEU A 134 3.68 4.13 11.55
CA LEU A 134 3.10 4.41 10.23
C LEU A 134 1.57 4.29 10.23
N LYS A 135 1.03 3.32 10.98
CA LYS A 135 -0.40 3.04 11.11
C LYS A 135 -1.18 4.21 11.72
N LEU A 136 -0.55 5.11 12.48
CA LEU A 136 -1.22 6.32 12.98
C LEU A 136 -1.81 7.19 11.85
N SER A 137 -1.13 7.25 10.71
CA SER A 137 -1.62 8.02 9.55
C SER A 137 -2.79 7.31 8.84
N TYR A 138 -2.81 5.98 8.88
CA TYR A 138 -3.91 5.16 8.35
C TYR A 138 -5.14 5.19 9.27
N ASP A 139 -4.95 5.10 10.58
CA ASP A 139 -6.02 5.12 11.58
C ASP A 139 -6.77 6.46 11.58
N ALA A 140 -6.13 7.54 11.12
CA ALA A 140 -6.73 8.86 10.95
C ALA A 140 -7.55 9.03 9.65
N LEU A 141 -7.60 8.01 8.78
CA LEU A 141 -8.41 8.04 7.56
C LEU A 141 -9.88 7.70 7.84
N GLU A 142 -10.78 8.29 7.07
CA GLU A 142 -12.17 7.82 7.00
C GLU A 142 -12.21 6.39 6.43
N LYS A 143 -13.20 5.61 6.84
CA LYS A 143 -13.32 4.18 6.49
C LYS A 143 -13.24 3.90 4.98
N ASP A 144 -13.85 4.75 4.15
CA ASP A 144 -13.84 4.56 2.70
C ASP A 144 -12.43 4.81 2.10
N LEU A 145 -11.67 5.74 2.67
CA LEU A 145 -10.27 5.97 2.30
C LEU A 145 -9.35 4.87 2.79
N GLN A 146 -9.65 4.25 3.94
CA GLN A 146 -8.93 3.07 4.41
C GLN A 146 -9.09 1.91 3.41
N GLU A 147 -10.31 1.64 2.95
CA GLU A 147 -10.56 0.61 1.93
C GLU A 147 -9.84 0.91 0.60
N LEU A 148 -9.83 2.16 0.15
CA LEU A 148 -9.08 2.60 -1.02
C LEU A 148 -7.57 2.40 -0.84
N PHE A 149 -7.03 2.77 0.32
CA PHE A 149 -5.62 2.59 0.66
C PHE A 149 -5.21 1.12 0.62
N LEU A 150 -6.02 0.23 1.20
CA LEU A 150 -5.76 -1.21 1.21
C LEU A 150 -5.84 -1.82 -0.20
N ASP A 151 -6.78 -1.37 -1.04
CA ASP A 151 -6.84 -1.77 -2.45
C ASP A 151 -5.54 -1.37 -3.18
N ILE A 152 -5.02 -0.16 -2.94
CA ILE A 152 -3.75 0.28 -3.54
C ILE A 152 -2.57 -0.54 -3.02
N ALA A 153 -2.47 -0.74 -1.71
CA ALA A 153 -1.37 -1.48 -1.08
C ALA A 153 -1.31 -2.94 -1.54
N CYS A 154 -2.46 -3.62 -1.65
CA CYS A 154 -2.50 -5.02 -2.05
C CYS A 154 -2.33 -5.19 -3.57
N PHE A 155 -2.88 -4.29 -4.39
CA PHE A 155 -3.06 -4.57 -5.82
C PHE A 155 -2.49 -3.55 -6.79
N PHE A 156 -2.44 -2.26 -6.44
CA PHE A 156 -2.21 -1.19 -7.42
C PHE A 156 -0.90 -0.42 -7.27
N LYS A 157 -0.07 -0.75 -6.27
CA LYS A 157 1.31 -0.23 -6.21
C LYS A 157 2.06 -0.57 -7.50
N GLY A 158 2.74 0.44 -8.05
CA GLY A 158 3.55 0.31 -9.25
C GLY A 158 2.76 0.20 -10.55
N LYS A 159 1.43 0.32 -10.52
CA LYS A 159 0.60 0.34 -11.74
C LYS A 159 0.38 1.77 -12.24
N HIS A 160 0.15 1.90 -13.54
CA HIS A 160 -0.12 3.17 -14.19
C HIS A 160 -1.48 3.72 -13.73
N ALA A 161 -1.51 4.93 -13.20
CA ALA A 161 -2.68 5.52 -12.54
C ALA A 161 -3.87 5.69 -13.50
N ALA A 162 -3.63 5.96 -14.79
CA ALA A 162 -4.72 6.07 -15.76
C ALA A 162 -5.46 4.73 -15.98
N ASN A 163 -4.79 3.59 -15.76
CA ASN A 163 -5.40 2.27 -15.91
C ASN A 163 -6.15 1.86 -14.63
N VAL A 164 -5.64 2.31 -13.48
CA VAL A 164 -6.21 1.99 -12.16
C VAL A 164 -7.44 2.83 -11.83
N LYS A 165 -7.46 4.11 -12.23
CA LYS A 165 -8.56 5.04 -11.90
C LYS A 165 -9.96 4.49 -12.29
N PRO A 166 -10.20 4.02 -13.52
CA PRO A 166 -11.52 3.48 -13.88
C PRO A 166 -11.94 2.26 -13.06
N ILE A 167 -10.97 1.41 -12.69
CA ILE A 167 -11.21 0.22 -11.85
C ILE A 167 -11.67 0.64 -10.46
N LEU A 168 -10.95 1.58 -9.84
CA LEU A 168 -11.31 2.12 -8.53
C LEU A 168 -12.65 2.87 -8.58
N GLU A 169 -12.93 3.59 -9.68
CA GLU A 169 -14.18 4.34 -9.89
C GLU A 169 -15.41 3.43 -9.84
N ALA A 170 -15.28 2.19 -10.30
CA ALA A 170 -16.35 1.21 -10.25
C ALA A 170 -16.44 0.45 -8.91
N CYS A 171 -15.44 0.58 -8.04
CA CYS A 171 -15.32 -0.13 -6.76
C CYS A 171 -15.71 0.69 -5.54
N HIS A 172 -15.54 2.02 -5.59
CA HIS A 172 -15.78 2.94 -4.49
C HIS A 172 -16.88 3.93 -4.83
N ASP A 173 -17.43 4.60 -3.83
CA ASP A 173 -18.43 5.64 -4.08
C ASP A 173 -17.81 6.85 -4.80
N HIS A 174 -18.68 7.66 -5.42
CA HIS A 174 -18.25 8.80 -6.21
C HIS A 174 -17.44 9.81 -5.38
N LYS A 175 -17.82 10.04 -4.11
CA LYS A 175 -17.12 10.95 -3.20
C LYS A 175 -15.67 10.51 -2.99
N THR A 176 -15.46 9.24 -2.64
CA THR A 176 -14.15 8.64 -2.39
C THR A 176 -13.27 8.71 -3.63
N MET A 177 -13.85 8.60 -4.82
CA MET A 177 -13.08 8.62 -6.07
C MET A 177 -12.68 10.02 -6.50
N VAL A 178 -13.57 11.01 -6.33
CA VAL A 178 -13.30 12.40 -6.71
C VAL A 178 -12.14 12.98 -5.88
N ILE A 179 -12.05 12.66 -4.59
CA ILE A 179 -11.04 13.27 -3.70
C ILE A 179 -10.06 12.29 -3.03
N GLY A 180 -10.30 10.99 -3.06
CA GLY A 180 -9.56 10.04 -2.22
C GLY A 180 -8.10 9.86 -2.62
N ILE A 181 -7.79 9.74 -3.91
CA ILE A 181 -6.39 9.70 -4.37
C ILE A 181 -5.66 10.98 -3.95
N ALA A 182 -6.30 12.14 -4.11
CA ALA A 182 -5.73 13.42 -3.69
C ALA A 182 -5.51 13.47 -2.18
N GLN A 183 -6.46 12.97 -1.37
CA GLN A 183 -6.33 12.91 0.09
C GLN A 183 -5.20 11.99 0.55
N LEU A 184 -5.02 10.83 -0.10
CA LEU A 184 -3.89 9.94 0.20
C LEU A 184 -2.55 10.60 -0.17
N GLN A 185 -2.49 11.40 -1.24
CA GLN A 185 -1.30 12.18 -1.60
C GLN A 185 -1.03 13.33 -0.62
N GLU A 186 -2.07 14.06 -0.21
CA GLU A 186 -1.97 15.16 0.75
C GLU A 186 -1.48 14.68 2.11
N LYS A 187 -1.85 13.45 2.49
CA LYS A 187 -1.40 12.76 3.71
C LYS A 187 -0.08 11.99 3.53
N ALA A 188 0.60 12.17 2.40
CA ALA A 188 1.88 11.54 2.05
C ALA A 188 1.89 9.99 2.13
N LEU A 189 0.74 9.34 1.97
CA LEU A 189 0.63 7.87 1.97
C LEU A 189 0.96 7.26 0.61
N ILE A 190 0.68 8.01 -0.47
CA ILE A 190 1.00 7.63 -1.84
C ILE A 190 1.54 8.83 -2.61
N ARG A 191 2.13 8.57 -3.77
CA ARG A 191 2.51 9.58 -4.76
C ARG A 191 2.22 9.06 -6.16
N ILE A 192 1.76 9.93 -7.06
CA ILE A 192 1.82 9.65 -8.49
C ILE A 192 3.13 10.25 -9.02
N ASN A 193 4.00 9.42 -9.59
CA ASN A 193 5.28 9.89 -10.13
C ASN A 193 5.09 10.63 -11.47
N ARG A 194 6.18 11.16 -12.04
CA ARG A 194 6.12 11.93 -13.30
C ARG A 194 5.62 11.10 -14.48
N ASP A 195 5.89 9.80 -14.46
CA ASP A 195 5.47 8.83 -15.47
C ASP A 195 4.05 8.30 -15.20
N ASN A 196 3.31 8.92 -14.29
CA ASN A 196 1.93 8.60 -13.94
C ASN A 196 1.73 7.19 -13.34
N TYR A 197 2.73 6.66 -12.64
CA TYR A 197 2.63 5.43 -11.85
C TYR A 197 2.33 5.73 -10.39
N ILE A 198 1.50 4.87 -9.79
CA ILE A 198 1.20 4.92 -8.36
C ILE A 198 2.42 4.38 -7.59
N TRP A 199 3.02 5.25 -6.80
CA TRP A 199 4.12 4.94 -5.91
C TRP A 199 3.63 4.93 -4.46
N MET A 200 4.03 3.90 -3.72
CA MET A 200 3.79 3.73 -2.30
C MET A 200 5.08 3.16 -1.70
N HIS A 201 5.58 3.77 -0.63
CA HIS A 201 6.79 3.31 0.05
C HIS A 201 6.62 1.87 0.52
N ASP A 202 7.66 1.03 0.43
CA ASP A 202 7.57 -0.40 0.76
C ASP A 202 7.06 -0.64 2.19
N LEU A 203 7.58 0.08 3.18
CA LEU A 203 7.08 0.02 4.57
C LEU A 203 5.61 0.43 4.74
N ILE A 204 5.08 1.32 3.89
CA ILE A 204 3.65 1.70 3.91
C ILE A 204 2.81 0.58 3.28
N GLU A 205 3.28 -0.02 2.19
CA GLU A 205 2.66 -1.19 1.58
C GLU A 205 2.63 -2.38 2.54
N GLU A 206 3.76 -2.67 3.21
CA GLU A 206 3.88 -3.71 4.22
C GLU A 206 2.91 -3.49 5.38
N MET A 207 2.75 -2.24 5.83
CA MET A 207 1.78 -1.90 6.87
C MET A 207 0.34 -2.12 6.41
N GLY A 208 -0.01 -1.74 5.17
CA GLY A 208 -1.33 -2.02 4.59
C GLY A 208 -1.61 -3.52 4.46
N LYS A 209 -0.62 -4.30 4.01
CA LYS A 209 -0.70 -5.77 3.92
C LYS A 209 -0.80 -6.42 5.30
N ASP A 210 -0.05 -5.95 6.30
CA ASP A 210 -0.17 -6.44 7.67
C ASP A 210 -1.57 -6.19 8.24
N ILE A 211 -2.16 -5.01 8.01
CA ILE A 211 -3.54 -4.72 8.43
C ILE A 211 -4.52 -5.78 7.89
N VAL A 212 -4.41 -6.16 6.61
CA VAL A 212 -5.28 -7.20 6.03
C VAL A 212 -4.94 -8.58 6.59
N TYR A 213 -3.67 -8.89 6.80
CA TYR A 213 -3.25 -10.14 7.42
C TYR A 213 -3.85 -10.31 8.83
N GLN A 214 -3.88 -9.25 9.63
CA GLN A 214 -4.46 -9.24 10.97
C GLN A 214 -6.00 -9.39 10.99
N GLU A 215 -6.70 -9.26 9.85
CA GLU A 215 -8.13 -9.56 9.80
C GLU A 215 -8.41 -11.03 10.13
N SER A 216 -7.49 -11.92 9.72
CA SER A 216 -7.55 -13.35 10.01
C SER A 216 -6.17 -14.00 9.76
N PRO A 217 -5.30 -14.09 10.76
CA PRO A 217 -3.96 -14.64 10.59
C PRO A 217 -3.95 -16.11 10.14
N ASP A 218 -4.82 -16.94 10.73
CA ASP A 218 -4.82 -18.38 10.50
C ASP A 218 -5.70 -18.83 9.34
N GLU A 219 -6.68 -18.03 8.94
CA GLU A 219 -7.64 -18.36 7.88
C GLU A 219 -7.55 -17.31 6.75
N PRO A 220 -6.71 -17.52 5.71
CA PRO A 220 -6.53 -16.52 4.66
C PRO A 220 -7.80 -16.24 3.86
N GLY A 221 -8.69 -17.24 3.74
CA GLY A 221 -10.00 -17.10 3.08
C GLY A 221 -10.99 -16.18 3.80
N GLU A 222 -10.72 -15.85 5.07
CA GLU A 222 -11.49 -14.90 5.87
C GLU A 222 -10.96 -13.46 5.79
N ARG A 223 -9.86 -13.23 5.05
CA ARG A 223 -9.30 -11.90 4.81
C ARG A 223 -10.00 -11.22 3.64
N SER A 224 -10.00 -9.89 3.65
CA SER A 224 -10.59 -9.07 2.60
C SER A 224 -9.79 -9.10 1.30
N ARG A 225 -8.48 -9.32 1.36
CA ARG A 225 -7.56 -9.33 0.21
C ARG A 225 -6.53 -10.44 0.41
N VAL A 226 -6.25 -11.18 -0.64
CA VAL A 226 -5.26 -12.27 -0.62
C VAL A 226 -4.24 -12.01 -1.72
N TRP A 227 -2.95 -11.92 -1.37
CA TRP A 227 -1.88 -11.56 -2.32
C TRP A 227 -0.63 -12.43 -2.25
N SER A 228 -0.46 -13.21 -1.16
CA SER A 228 0.70 -14.08 -1.04
C SER A 228 0.43 -15.38 -1.80
N GLU A 229 1.45 -15.91 -2.48
CA GLU A 229 1.29 -17.12 -3.29
C GLU A 229 0.80 -18.31 -2.46
N GLU A 230 1.35 -18.47 -1.25
CA GLU A 230 0.97 -19.52 -0.31
C GLU A 230 -0.50 -19.40 0.10
N ASP A 231 -0.93 -18.22 0.54
CA ASP A 231 -2.31 -17.98 0.96
C ASP A 231 -3.29 -18.12 -0.21
N VAL A 232 -2.93 -17.62 -1.41
CA VAL A 232 -3.79 -17.76 -2.59
C VAL A 232 -3.91 -19.22 -2.99
N ASN A 233 -2.81 -19.98 -2.96
CA ASN A 233 -2.85 -21.40 -3.29
C ASN A 233 -3.71 -22.20 -2.30
N ASP A 234 -3.60 -21.92 -1.00
CA ASP A 234 -4.46 -22.51 0.03
C ASP A 234 -5.94 -22.17 -0.23
N VAL A 235 -6.24 -20.88 -0.41
CA VAL A 235 -7.61 -20.38 -0.62
C VAL A 235 -8.28 -20.99 -1.84
N LEU A 236 -7.57 -21.04 -2.97
CA LEU A 236 -8.14 -21.51 -4.23
C LEU A 236 -8.18 -23.03 -4.34
N THR A 237 -7.19 -23.75 -3.80
CA THR A 237 -7.13 -25.21 -3.88
C THR A 237 -8.10 -25.85 -2.88
N ASN A 238 -8.18 -25.31 -1.66
CA ASN A 238 -9.02 -25.85 -0.59
C ASN A 238 -10.42 -25.22 -0.53
N ASN A 239 -10.73 -24.27 -1.43
CA ASN A 239 -12.02 -23.59 -1.52
C ASN A 239 -12.43 -22.89 -0.22
N THR A 240 -11.46 -22.34 0.53
CA THR A 240 -11.70 -21.70 1.83
C THR A 240 -12.06 -20.22 1.70
N GLY A 241 -11.96 -19.64 0.50
CA GLY A 241 -12.28 -18.23 0.28
C GLY A 241 -13.76 -17.92 0.46
N THR A 242 -14.07 -16.95 1.31
CA THR A 242 -15.45 -16.61 1.67
C THR A 242 -15.91 -15.30 1.08
N ASN A 243 -17.15 -14.90 1.41
CA ASN A 243 -17.74 -13.63 0.98
C ASN A 243 -17.03 -12.38 1.54
N LYS A 244 -16.03 -12.55 2.42
CA LYS A 244 -15.15 -11.46 2.86
C LYS A 244 -14.11 -11.10 1.80
N VAL A 245 -13.68 -12.07 0.99
CA VAL A 245 -12.64 -11.86 -0.04
C VAL A 245 -13.17 -10.92 -1.13
N LYS A 246 -12.51 -9.77 -1.25
CA LYS A 246 -12.78 -8.73 -2.25
C LYS A 246 -11.77 -8.76 -3.39
N GLY A 247 -10.59 -9.33 -3.19
CA GLY A 247 -9.59 -9.41 -4.26
C GLY A 247 -8.52 -10.48 -4.04
N ILE A 248 -8.06 -11.04 -5.15
CA ILE A 248 -7.00 -12.05 -5.20
C ILE A 248 -5.94 -11.59 -6.19
N GLN A 249 -4.68 -11.62 -5.77
CA GLN A 249 -3.54 -11.35 -6.65
C GLN A 249 -2.44 -12.38 -6.47
N VAL A 250 -1.89 -12.84 -7.59
CA VAL A 250 -0.75 -13.75 -7.65
C VAL A 250 0.37 -13.03 -8.41
N SER A 251 1.59 -13.14 -7.89
CA SER A 251 2.76 -12.54 -8.51
C SER A 251 3.11 -13.26 -9.82
N TRP A 252 3.67 -12.52 -10.78
CA TRP A 252 4.15 -13.08 -12.06
C TRP A 252 5.31 -14.07 -11.91
N ARG A 253 5.93 -14.15 -10.73
CA ARG A 253 7.04 -15.07 -10.42
C ARG A 253 6.59 -16.34 -9.69
N SER A 254 5.29 -16.50 -9.51
CA SER A 254 4.75 -17.60 -8.71
C SER A 254 4.82 -18.94 -9.43
N SER A 255 4.87 -19.99 -8.63
CA SER A 255 4.68 -21.36 -9.08
C SER A 255 3.24 -21.59 -9.54
N THR A 256 3.03 -22.74 -10.15
CA THR A 256 1.74 -23.15 -10.69
C THR A 256 0.72 -23.36 -9.56
N ILE A 257 -0.26 -22.46 -9.44
CA ILE A 257 -1.43 -22.65 -8.57
C ILE A 257 -2.43 -23.54 -9.31
N SER A 258 -3.10 -24.43 -8.58
CA SER A 258 -4.17 -25.28 -9.12
C SER A 258 -5.52 -24.71 -8.74
N LEU A 259 -6.43 -24.58 -9.72
CA LEU A 259 -7.83 -24.28 -9.43
C LEU A 259 -8.69 -25.52 -9.62
N ASN A 260 -9.85 -25.51 -9.01
CA ASN A 260 -10.92 -26.48 -9.23
C ASN A 260 -12.25 -25.72 -9.45
N ALA A 261 -13.31 -26.45 -9.77
CA ALA A 261 -14.58 -25.84 -10.14
C ALA A 261 -15.18 -24.91 -9.07
N LYS A 262 -14.88 -25.18 -7.79
CA LYS A 262 -15.39 -24.44 -6.63
C LYS A 262 -14.43 -23.37 -6.09
N SER A 263 -13.29 -23.13 -6.73
CA SER A 263 -12.26 -22.21 -6.22
C SER A 263 -12.78 -20.80 -5.92
N PHE A 264 -13.83 -20.35 -6.61
CA PHE A 264 -14.42 -19.01 -6.41
C PHE A 264 -15.86 -19.03 -5.87
N SER A 265 -16.45 -20.21 -5.62
CA SER A 265 -17.91 -20.35 -5.44
C SER A 265 -18.51 -19.54 -4.30
N GLU A 266 -17.78 -19.36 -3.20
CA GLU A 266 -18.25 -18.61 -2.03
C GLU A 266 -17.81 -17.14 -2.00
N MET A 267 -17.04 -16.68 -2.98
CA MET A 267 -16.48 -15.32 -3.02
C MET A 267 -17.38 -14.33 -3.77
N LYS A 268 -18.64 -14.18 -3.35
CA LYS A 268 -19.66 -13.40 -4.09
C LYS A 268 -19.44 -11.88 -4.06
N LYS A 269 -18.47 -11.41 -3.28
CA LYS A 269 -18.04 -9.99 -3.20
C LYS A 269 -16.69 -9.73 -3.89
N LEU A 270 -16.16 -10.71 -4.62
CA LEU A 270 -14.88 -10.58 -5.30
C LEU A 270 -14.97 -9.50 -6.40
N ARG A 271 -14.04 -8.53 -6.35
CA ARG A 271 -13.94 -7.36 -7.24
C ARG A 271 -12.68 -7.39 -8.11
N TYR A 272 -11.61 -8.00 -7.62
CA TYR A 272 -10.29 -7.99 -8.25
C TYR A 272 -9.75 -9.41 -8.39
N ILE A 273 -9.31 -9.76 -9.59
CA ILE A 273 -8.51 -10.95 -9.85
C ILE A 273 -7.33 -10.52 -10.69
N SER A 274 -6.12 -10.82 -10.22
CA SER A 274 -4.87 -10.60 -10.93
C SER A 274 -4.00 -11.84 -10.83
N MET A 275 -4.02 -12.66 -11.86
CA MET A 275 -3.40 -13.98 -11.87
C MET A 275 -2.65 -14.17 -13.19
N ARG A 276 -1.45 -14.76 -13.12
CA ARG A 276 -0.68 -15.11 -14.32
C ARG A 276 -0.17 -16.52 -14.16
N ARG A 277 -0.20 -17.31 -15.24
CA ARG A 277 0.40 -18.66 -15.31
C ARG A 277 -0.16 -19.66 -14.28
N ILE A 278 -1.47 -19.65 -14.10
CA ILE A 278 -2.16 -20.62 -13.23
C ILE A 278 -2.53 -21.84 -14.07
N SER A 279 -2.20 -23.04 -13.60
CA SER A 279 -2.72 -24.26 -14.22
C SER A 279 -4.12 -24.54 -13.71
N PHE A 280 -4.97 -25.00 -14.60
CA PHE A 280 -6.31 -25.38 -14.24
C PHE A 280 -6.67 -26.71 -14.85
N SER A 281 -7.36 -27.54 -14.07
CA SER A 281 -8.00 -28.75 -14.53
C SER A 281 -9.51 -28.63 -14.32
N GLY A 282 -10.27 -28.68 -15.41
CA GLY A 282 -11.73 -28.61 -15.40
C GLY A 282 -12.30 -27.26 -15.85
N ASP A 283 -13.52 -26.96 -15.39
CA ASP A 283 -14.26 -25.72 -15.59
C ASP A 283 -14.53 -25.03 -14.25
N ILE A 284 -14.67 -23.71 -14.23
CA ILE A 284 -15.04 -22.96 -13.02
C ILE A 284 -16.56 -22.87 -12.99
N ASP A 285 -17.17 -23.17 -11.83
CA ASP A 285 -18.62 -23.15 -11.68
C ASP A 285 -19.18 -21.74 -11.48
N TYR A 286 -18.36 -20.81 -10.97
CA TYR A 286 -18.83 -19.48 -10.59
C TYR A 286 -17.75 -18.40 -10.69
N LEU A 287 -18.15 -17.22 -11.17
CA LEU A 287 -17.39 -15.98 -11.04
C LEU A 287 -18.31 -14.88 -10.52
N SER A 288 -17.76 -14.04 -9.64
CA SER A 288 -18.52 -12.96 -9.01
C SER A 288 -18.92 -11.87 -10.01
N ASP A 289 -20.22 -11.60 -10.13
CA ASP A 289 -20.77 -10.44 -10.85
C ASP A 289 -20.29 -9.08 -10.30
N GLN A 290 -19.59 -9.08 -9.16
CA GLN A 290 -18.95 -7.89 -8.60
C GLN A 290 -17.55 -7.62 -9.16
N LEU A 291 -17.02 -8.46 -10.06
CA LEU A 291 -15.72 -8.23 -10.69
C LEU A 291 -15.70 -6.88 -11.43
N ARG A 292 -14.64 -6.10 -11.16
CA ARG A 292 -14.31 -4.85 -11.87
C ARG A 292 -13.01 -4.97 -12.65
N TRP A 293 -12.11 -5.82 -12.19
CA TRP A 293 -10.83 -6.06 -12.81
C TRP A 293 -10.50 -7.55 -12.83
N LEU A 294 -10.26 -8.06 -14.04
CA LEU A 294 -9.84 -9.42 -14.30
C LEU A 294 -8.58 -9.38 -15.18
N ASP A 295 -7.40 -9.42 -14.56
CA ASP A 295 -6.11 -9.67 -15.21
C ASP A 295 -5.80 -11.15 -15.03
N TRP A 296 -6.03 -11.94 -16.06
CA TRP A 296 -5.79 -13.37 -16.09
C TRP A 296 -5.02 -13.77 -17.35
N GLN A 297 -3.74 -13.40 -17.39
CA GLN A 297 -2.87 -13.77 -18.51
C GLN A 297 -2.61 -15.28 -18.54
N GLU A 298 -2.59 -15.84 -19.75
CA GLU A 298 -2.51 -17.29 -19.98
C GLU A 298 -3.69 -18.03 -19.30
N CYS A 299 -4.90 -17.48 -19.39
CA CYS A 299 -6.10 -18.07 -18.79
C CYS A 299 -6.34 -19.48 -19.37
N PRO A 300 -6.43 -20.51 -18.53
CA PRO A 300 -6.58 -21.89 -18.98
C PRO A 300 -8.03 -22.26 -19.32
N LEU A 301 -8.99 -21.36 -19.06
CA LEU A 301 -10.42 -21.61 -19.29
C LEU A 301 -10.74 -21.66 -20.79
N GLN A 302 -11.69 -22.51 -21.16
CA GLN A 302 -12.26 -22.49 -22.51
C GLN A 302 -13.39 -21.48 -22.66
N SER A 303 -14.15 -21.27 -21.58
CA SER A 303 -15.19 -20.27 -21.43
C SER A 303 -15.38 -19.86 -19.97
N PHE A 304 -15.94 -18.67 -19.72
CA PHE A 304 -16.40 -18.29 -18.39
C PHE A 304 -17.72 -18.98 -18.03
N PRO A 305 -18.09 -19.07 -16.73
CA PRO A 305 -19.37 -19.61 -16.30
C PRO A 305 -20.53 -18.95 -17.05
N SER A 306 -21.50 -19.76 -17.49
CA SER A 306 -22.62 -19.28 -18.32
C SER A 306 -23.52 -18.25 -17.63
N ASP A 307 -23.55 -18.26 -16.30
CA ASP A 307 -24.31 -17.36 -15.44
C ASP A 307 -23.54 -16.08 -15.08
N PHE A 308 -22.25 -15.96 -15.44
CA PHE A 308 -21.43 -14.81 -15.11
C PHE A 308 -21.88 -13.53 -15.84
N ASN A 309 -22.19 -12.49 -15.07
CA ASN A 309 -22.61 -11.19 -15.57
C ASN A 309 -21.48 -10.16 -15.55
N ALA A 310 -20.75 -10.07 -16.67
CA ALA A 310 -19.65 -9.11 -16.85
C ALA A 310 -20.05 -7.61 -16.95
N ASN A 311 -21.31 -7.21 -16.71
CA ASN A 311 -21.75 -5.81 -16.91
C ASN A 311 -21.02 -4.78 -16.02
N ARG A 312 -20.43 -5.23 -14.91
CA ARG A 312 -19.68 -4.36 -14.00
C ARG A 312 -18.17 -4.40 -14.29
N LEU A 313 -17.70 -5.27 -15.17
CA LEU A 313 -16.30 -5.43 -15.47
C LEU A 313 -15.78 -4.20 -16.24
N VAL A 314 -14.75 -3.54 -15.69
CA VAL A 314 -14.14 -2.35 -16.28
C VAL A 314 -12.89 -2.71 -17.07
N ASN A 315 -12.15 -3.71 -16.60
CA ASN A 315 -10.92 -4.15 -17.24
C ASN A 315 -10.86 -5.68 -17.31
N LEU A 316 -10.63 -6.18 -18.53
CA LEU A 316 -10.41 -7.58 -18.84
C LEU A 316 -9.09 -7.70 -19.60
N ASP A 317 -8.12 -8.37 -19.00
CA ASP A 317 -6.89 -8.81 -19.67
C ASP A 317 -6.81 -10.33 -19.58
N ILE A 318 -7.08 -11.00 -20.70
CA ILE A 318 -6.91 -12.45 -20.88
C ILE A 318 -5.85 -12.73 -21.94
N SER A 319 -4.87 -11.85 -22.05
CA SER A 319 -3.82 -11.96 -23.05
C SER A 319 -3.12 -13.32 -22.95
N TRP A 320 -2.81 -13.89 -24.12
CA TRP A 320 -2.00 -15.11 -24.27
C TRP A 320 -2.73 -16.38 -23.81
N SER A 321 -4.04 -16.29 -23.62
CA SER A 321 -4.91 -17.44 -23.42
C SER A 321 -5.09 -18.17 -24.76
N CYS A 322 -4.64 -19.43 -24.83
CA CYS A 322 -4.75 -20.25 -26.04
C CYS A 322 -6.06 -21.07 -26.10
N GLY A 323 -6.74 -21.24 -24.96
CA GLY A 323 -7.91 -22.11 -24.83
C GLY A 323 -9.27 -21.42 -24.93
N ILE A 324 -9.34 -20.08 -24.75
CA ILE A 324 -10.62 -19.36 -24.76
C ILE A 324 -11.19 -19.37 -26.19
N THR A 325 -12.25 -20.16 -26.38
CA THR A 325 -12.97 -20.23 -27.65
C THR A 325 -14.25 -19.38 -27.62
N ARG A 326 -14.80 -19.12 -26.42
CA ARG A 326 -15.98 -18.30 -26.22
C ARG A 326 -15.96 -17.63 -24.86
N LEU A 327 -16.12 -16.31 -24.82
CA LEU A 327 -16.09 -15.54 -23.56
C LEU A 327 -17.34 -15.74 -22.69
N TRP A 328 -18.53 -15.80 -23.28
CA TRP A 328 -19.80 -16.13 -22.60
C TRP A 328 -20.89 -16.50 -23.61
N GLU A 329 -21.99 -17.08 -23.14
CA GLU A 329 -23.18 -17.35 -23.97
C GLU A 329 -24.16 -16.16 -23.96
N GLY A 330 -24.38 -15.52 -25.11
CA GLY A 330 -25.42 -14.49 -25.31
C GLY A 330 -24.89 -13.15 -25.83
N ARG A 331 -25.75 -12.34 -26.48
CA ARG A 331 -25.41 -10.97 -26.91
C ARG A 331 -25.51 -10.02 -25.72
N LYS A 332 -24.46 -9.23 -25.48
CA LYS A 332 -24.56 -7.99 -24.73
C LYS A 332 -24.22 -6.85 -25.68
N VAL A 333 -25.19 -5.95 -25.84
CA VAL A 333 -25.12 -4.79 -26.73
C VAL A 333 -24.07 -3.82 -26.17
N GLN A 334 -23.23 -3.32 -27.06
CA GLN A 334 -22.16 -2.35 -26.81
C GLN A 334 -22.62 -1.11 -26.06
#